data_AF-H1Y619-F1
#
_entry.id   AF-H1Y619-F1
#
_cell.length_a   1.000
_cell.length_b   1.000
_cell.length_c   1.000
_cell.angle_alpha   90.00
_cell.angle_beta   90.00
_cell.angle_gamma   90.00
#
_symmetry.space_group_name_H-M   'P 1'
#
loop_
_entity.id
_entity.type
_entity.pdbx_description
1 polymer ?
#
loop_
_entity_poly.entity_id
_entity_poly.type
_entity_poly.pdbx_seq_one_letter_code
_entity_poly.pdbx_strand_id
1 'polypeptide(L)'
;MATAPAIRRVYQKVRPLARCKGSTAKPAKKRAKGTHRNGFLTHSFRPFLSLPFANHGQGEKEFFQSLGNLCKLYQWQAPDTTGLPFPQNISAVLEKLSGQRFDGAVPMLLQDKGSPARLATVKTYNTNYCLYYIPVRPLWQMKNVPSKQQHFELACSVFAYLYQVIGIPYYGDQSYMSRTYDSLENWISEIAEEGNEDDGDVTYRKRQFDELETLREAGAVLLPELKKCLDIAQWEKQVREFTSTDTQCGELRAVADELLKLAKDYPARAIRHSMHYELNEEEVDYQIYWENYISFYWSGKDTLETMLYEMVNNEFQEAGYQEEPIAVQWFDTPQDKPCHNFEFETRLFSLLDELTGILNDLDYENGEAL
;
A
#
# COMPACT_ATOMS: atom_id res chain seq x y z
N MET A 1 -32.87 -6.08 -39.04
CA MET A 1 -32.58 -7.34 -38.32
C MET A 1 -31.36 -7.98 -38.97
N ALA A 2 -30.18 -7.76 -38.39
CA ALA A 2 -28.94 -8.41 -38.80
C ALA A 2 -28.62 -9.47 -37.74
N THR A 3 -28.79 -10.74 -38.07
CA THR A 3 -28.32 -11.85 -37.26
C THR A 3 -26.95 -12.27 -37.75
N ALA A 4 -26.00 -12.16 -36.82
CA ALA A 4 -24.60 -12.51 -36.95
C ALA A 4 -24.40 -13.99 -37.35
N PRO A 5 -23.27 -14.31 -38.00
CA PRO A 5 -22.99 -15.64 -38.52
C PRO A 5 -22.86 -16.71 -37.43
N ALA A 6 -23.47 -17.86 -37.69
CA ALA A 6 -23.40 -19.06 -36.90
C ALA A 6 -21.94 -19.58 -36.77
N ILE A 7 -21.44 -19.56 -35.53
CA ILE A 7 -20.35 -20.33 -34.93
C ILE A 7 -19.62 -21.28 -35.90
N ARG A 8 -18.38 -20.93 -36.28
CA ARG A 8 -17.40 -21.85 -36.88
C ARG A 8 -16.94 -22.84 -35.81
N ARG A 9 -17.24 -24.13 -35.97
CA ARG A 9 -16.73 -25.21 -35.11
C ARG A 9 -15.23 -25.44 -35.38
N VAL A 10 -14.41 -25.28 -34.33
CA VAL A 10 -12.93 -25.44 -34.35
C VAL A 10 -12.48 -26.86 -33.97
N TYR A 11 -13.37 -27.85 -33.92
CA TYR A 11 -12.99 -29.23 -33.59
C TYR A 11 -13.31 -30.23 -34.71
N GLN A 12 -12.29 -31.00 -35.11
CA GLN A 12 -12.45 -32.19 -35.96
C GLN A 12 -13.39 -33.19 -35.27
N LYS A 13 -14.35 -33.76 -36.02
CA LYS A 13 -15.14 -34.91 -35.58
C LYS A 13 -14.19 -36.02 -35.13
N VAL A 14 -14.26 -36.40 -33.85
CA VAL A 14 -13.55 -37.56 -33.31
C VAL A 14 -13.97 -38.79 -34.10
N ARG A 15 -13.01 -39.42 -34.80
CA ARG A 15 -13.25 -40.68 -35.51
C ARG A 15 -13.35 -41.81 -34.48
N PRO A 16 -14.26 -42.78 -34.65
CA PRO A 16 -14.28 -43.98 -33.80
C PRO A 16 -12.91 -44.68 -33.88
N LEU A 17 -12.38 -45.11 -32.74
CA LEU A 17 -11.19 -45.96 -32.70
C LEU A 17 -11.42 -47.19 -33.60
N ALA A 18 -10.45 -47.49 -34.46
CA ALA A 18 -10.51 -48.66 -35.32
C ALA A 18 -10.70 -49.92 -34.47
N ARG A 19 -11.76 -50.69 -34.77
CA ARG A 19 -12.05 -51.95 -34.07
C ARG A 19 -10.90 -52.93 -34.30
N CYS A 20 -10.25 -53.38 -33.24
CA CYS A 20 -9.27 -54.47 -33.32
C CYS A 20 -9.95 -55.75 -33.83
N LYS A 21 -9.32 -56.43 -34.79
CA LYS A 21 -9.75 -57.76 -35.26
C LYS A 21 -9.77 -58.73 -34.07
N GLY A 22 -10.88 -59.45 -33.91
CA GLY A 22 -11.01 -60.46 -32.86
C GLY A 22 -9.96 -61.57 -33.02
N SER A 23 -9.22 -61.85 -31.96
CA SER A 23 -8.32 -63.00 -31.91
C SER A 23 -9.12 -64.29 -31.73
N THR A 24 -8.82 -65.31 -32.53
CA THR A 24 -9.36 -66.69 -32.41
C THR A 24 -8.65 -67.54 -31.37
N ALA A 25 -7.66 -67.00 -30.64
CA ALA A 25 -6.94 -67.75 -29.60
C ALA A 25 -7.78 -67.89 -28.32
N LYS A 26 -7.90 -69.13 -27.82
CA LYS A 26 -8.53 -69.42 -26.51
C LYS A 26 -7.79 -68.66 -25.40
N PRO A 27 -8.50 -67.97 -24.49
CA PRO A 27 -7.86 -67.29 -23.37
C PRO A 27 -7.12 -68.29 -22.46
N ALA A 28 -5.95 -67.88 -21.95
CA ALA A 28 -5.12 -68.70 -21.06
C ALA A 28 -5.90 -69.12 -19.79
N LYS A 29 -5.73 -70.38 -19.36
CA LYS A 29 -6.43 -70.99 -18.19
C LYS A 29 -6.14 -70.30 -16.85
N LYS A 30 -5.08 -69.49 -16.75
CA LYS A 30 -4.82 -68.61 -15.61
C LYS A 30 -4.63 -67.19 -16.14
N ARG A 31 -5.54 -66.29 -15.77
CA ARG A 31 -5.36 -64.85 -15.96
C ARG A 31 -4.49 -64.30 -14.83
N ALA A 32 -3.62 -63.34 -15.13
CA ALA A 32 -3.06 -62.48 -14.08
C ALA A 32 -4.22 -61.83 -13.32
N LYS A 33 -4.12 -61.71 -11.99
CA LYS A 33 -5.10 -60.95 -11.19
C LYS A 33 -5.31 -59.60 -11.87
N GLY A 34 -6.55 -59.32 -12.29
CA GLY A 34 -6.86 -58.10 -13.01
C GLY A 34 -6.36 -56.90 -12.22
N THR A 35 -5.72 -55.95 -12.90
CA THR A 35 -5.33 -54.66 -12.31
C THR A 35 -6.54 -54.04 -11.64
N HIS A 36 -6.42 -53.73 -10.34
CA HIS A 36 -7.46 -53.17 -9.49
C HIS A 36 -8.05 -51.90 -10.15
N ARG A 37 -9.17 -52.02 -10.86
CA ARG A 37 -9.76 -50.93 -11.66
C ARG A 37 -10.29 -49.77 -10.81
N ASN A 38 -10.45 -49.99 -9.51
CA ASN A 38 -10.97 -49.01 -8.57
C ASN A 38 -9.87 -48.32 -7.74
N GLY A 39 -8.58 -48.58 -8.02
CA GLY A 39 -7.48 -48.04 -7.22
C GLY A 39 -7.52 -46.52 -7.06
N PHE A 40 -7.92 -45.80 -8.11
CA PHE A 40 -8.09 -44.35 -8.09
C PHE A 40 -9.22 -43.88 -7.17
N LEU A 41 -10.34 -44.62 -7.09
CA LEU A 41 -11.51 -44.25 -6.28
C LEU A 41 -11.30 -44.51 -4.77
N THR A 42 -10.32 -45.36 -4.43
CA THR A 42 -9.95 -45.65 -3.05
C THR A 42 -8.70 -44.89 -2.60
N HIS A 43 -8.09 -44.10 -3.48
CA HIS A 43 -6.89 -43.33 -3.16
C HIS A 43 -7.27 -41.88 -2.92
N SER A 44 -6.96 -41.38 -1.72
CA SER A 44 -6.98 -39.94 -1.47
C SER A 44 -5.65 -39.35 -1.92
N PHE A 45 -5.69 -38.36 -2.81
CA PHE A 45 -4.51 -37.57 -3.12
C PHE A 45 -4.39 -36.49 -2.05
N ARG A 46 -3.20 -36.33 -1.49
CA ARG A 46 -2.95 -35.18 -0.63
C ARG A 46 -3.02 -33.91 -1.50
N PRO A 47 -3.59 -32.82 -0.98
CA PRO A 47 -3.64 -31.56 -1.72
C PRO A 47 -2.23 -31.18 -2.17
N PHE A 48 -2.14 -30.81 -3.44
CA PHE A 48 -0.88 -30.37 -4.04
C PHE A 48 -0.78 -28.86 -3.83
N LEU A 49 0.18 -28.44 -3.00
CA LEU A 49 0.50 -27.02 -2.86
C LEU A 49 1.41 -26.63 -4.02
N SER A 50 0.97 -25.66 -4.83
CA SER A 50 1.82 -25.07 -5.85
C SER A 50 2.90 -24.25 -5.15
N LEU A 51 4.14 -24.74 -5.17
CA LEU A 51 5.27 -24.06 -4.55
C LEU A 51 6.00 -23.18 -5.57
N PRO A 52 6.45 -21.98 -5.19
CA PRO A 52 7.08 -21.00 -6.10
C PRO A 52 8.54 -21.35 -6.46
N PHE A 53 8.86 -22.64 -6.61
CA PHE A 53 10.21 -23.10 -6.91
C PHE A 53 10.40 -23.38 -8.40
N ALA A 54 11.24 -22.59 -9.07
CA ALA A 54 11.62 -22.84 -10.47
C ALA A 54 12.44 -24.14 -10.65
N ASN A 55 13.27 -24.49 -9.66
CA ASN A 55 14.02 -25.74 -9.59
C ASN A 55 13.73 -26.45 -8.26
N HIS A 56 13.00 -27.56 -8.33
CA HIS A 56 12.49 -28.26 -7.15
C HIS A 56 13.60 -28.66 -6.15
N GLY A 57 14.72 -29.22 -6.62
CA GLY A 57 15.79 -29.69 -5.74
C GLY A 57 16.55 -28.56 -5.04
N GLN A 58 16.71 -27.43 -5.73
CA GLN A 58 17.30 -26.24 -5.12
C GLN A 58 16.33 -25.57 -4.14
N GLY A 59 15.06 -25.43 -4.53
CA GLY A 59 14.02 -24.82 -3.70
C GLY A 59 13.80 -25.56 -2.38
N GLU A 60 13.77 -26.90 -2.42
CA GLU A 60 13.68 -27.73 -1.22
C GLU A 60 14.86 -27.52 -0.27
N LYS A 61 16.08 -27.55 -0.81
CA LYS A 61 17.30 -27.35 -0.01
C LYS A 61 17.30 -25.97 0.66
N GLU A 62 16.95 -24.93 -0.07
CA GLU A 62 16.97 -23.55 0.44
C GLU A 62 15.84 -23.29 1.43
N PHE A 63 14.67 -23.89 1.22
CA PHE A 63 13.60 -23.90 2.20
C PHE A 63 14.08 -24.48 3.54
N PHE A 64 14.65 -25.69 3.55
CA PHE A 64 15.10 -26.33 4.79
C PHE A 64 16.30 -25.64 5.44
N GLN A 65 17.16 -24.99 4.65
CA GLN A 65 18.21 -24.12 5.18
C GLN A 65 17.58 -22.94 5.93
N SER A 66 16.60 -22.25 5.32
CA SER A 66 15.92 -21.13 5.96
C SER A 66 15.10 -21.53 7.19
N LEU A 67 14.46 -22.70 7.13
CA LEU A 67 13.76 -23.30 8.27
C LEU A 67 14.73 -23.54 9.44
N GLY A 68 15.92 -24.07 9.17
CA GLY A 68 16.93 -24.29 10.19
C GLY A 68 17.36 -23.00 10.88
N ASN A 69 17.48 -21.88 10.13
CA ASN A 69 17.81 -20.58 10.71
C ASN A 69 16.66 -20.03 11.56
N LEU A 70 15.41 -20.13 11.09
CA LEU A 70 14.22 -19.72 11.83
C LEU A 70 14.07 -20.52 13.14
N CYS A 71 14.21 -21.86 13.07
CA CYS A 71 14.18 -22.74 14.23
C CYS A 71 15.25 -22.37 15.27
N LYS A 72 16.48 -22.07 14.83
CA LYS A 72 17.56 -21.66 15.73
C LYS A 72 17.28 -20.34 16.41
N LEU A 73 16.79 -19.34 15.66
CA LEU A 73 16.52 -18.02 16.22
C LEU A 73 15.40 -18.07 17.26
N TYR A 74 14.24 -18.63 16.89
CA TYR A 74 13.06 -18.64 17.76
C TYR A 74 12.97 -19.86 18.68
N GLN A 75 13.99 -20.73 18.69
CA GLN A 75 13.99 -22.00 19.43
C GLN A 75 12.76 -22.87 19.10
N TRP A 76 12.27 -22.78 17.85
CA TRP A 76 11.07 -23.47 17.40
C TRP A 76 11.37 -24.86 16.87
N GLN A 77 10.54 -25.84 17.24
CA GLN A 77 10.69 -27.23 16.82
C GLN A 77 9.87 -27.51 15.56
N ALA A 78 10.56 -27.64 14.43
CA ALA A 78 9.97 -28.08 13.16
C ALA A 78 9.34 -29.48 13.29
N PRO A 79 8.26 -29.77 12.53
CA PRO A 79 7.71 -31.12 12.50
C PRO A 79 8.71 -32.09 11.87
N ASP A 80 8.67 -33.35 12.30
CA ASP A 80 9.42 -34.40 11.62
C ASP A 80 8.83 -34.62 10.23
N THR A 81 9.66 -34.44 9.21
CA THR A 81 9.31 -34.63 7.80
C THR A 81 9.99 -35.86 7.20
N THR A 82 10.67 -36.66 8.04
CA THR A 82 11.35 -37.88 7.62
C THR A 82 10.37 -38.84 6.95
N GLY A 83 10.63 -39.18 5.68
CA GLY A 83 9.78 -40.07 4.88
C GLY A 83 8.69 -39.38 4.06
N LEU A 84 8.55 -38.05 4.14
CA LEU A 84 7.71 -37.29 3.23
C LEU A 84 8.50 -36.88 1.98
N PRO A 85 8.03 -37.19 0.76
CA PRO A 85 8.65 -36.69 -0.46
C PRO A 85 8.34 -35.20 -0.67
N PHE A 86 9.11 -34.55 -1.53
CA PHE A 86 8.77 -33.24 -2.06
C PHE A 86 7.49 -33.34 -2.93
N PRO A 87 6.54 -32.39 -2.84
CA PRO A 87 6.51 -31.21 -1.98
C PRO A 87 5.86 -31.40 -0.59
N GLN A 88 5.42 -32.63 -0.25
CA GLN A 88 4.64 -32.88 0.96
C GLN A 88 5.40 -32.59 2.26
N ASN A 89 6.72 -32.74 2.26
CA ASN A 89 7.57 -32.36 3.39
C ASN A 89 7.49 -30.85 3.69
N ILE A 90 7.53 -30.00 2.66
CA ILE A 90 7.40 -28.55 2.80
C ILE A 90 5.97 -28.19 3.21
N SER A 91 4.95 -28.78 2.58
CA SER A 91 3.54 -28.54 2.94
C SER A 91 3.26 -28.83 4.40
N ALA A 92 3.80 -29.93 4.95
CA ALA A 92 3.64 -30.27 6.37
C ALA A 92 4.26 -29.23 7.32
N VAL A 93 5.37 -28.60 6.92
CA VAL A 93 5.99 -27.52 7.68
C VAL A 93 5.15 -26.24 7.59
N LEU A 94 4.74 -25.84 6.39
CA LEU A 94 3.92 -24.64 6.18
C LEU A 94 2.56 -24.73 6.88
N GLU A 95 1.91 -25.90 6.87
CA GLU A 95 0.68 -26.16 7.62
C GLU A 95 0.87 -25.95 9.13
N LYS A 96 2.03 -26.36 9.68
CA LYS A 96 2.33 -26.10 11.09
C LYS A 96 2.68 -24.63 11.36
N LEU A 97 3.22 -23.91 10.37
CA LEU A 97 3.61 -22.50 10.49
C LEU A 97 2.43 -21.52 10.36
N SER A 98 1.38 -21.86 9.61
CA SER A 98 0.26 -20.94 9.30
C SER A 98 -0.40 -20.32 10.55
N GLY A 99 -0.52 -21.09 11.64
CA GLY A 99 -1.04 -20.63 12.92
C GLY A 99 -0.01 -20.06 13.89
N GLN A 100 1.28 -20.05 13.53
CA GLN A 100 2.35 -19.58 14.42
C GLN A 100 2.57 -18.08 14.26
N ARG A 101 2.97 -17.45 15.37
CA ARG A 101 3.43 -16.07 15.41
C ARG A 101 4.73 -16.00 16.17
N PHE A 102 5.71 -15.31 15.61
CA PHE A 102 7.03 -15.13 16.20
C PHE A 102 7.22 -13.66 16.56
N ASP A 103 7.06 -13.32 17.84
CA ASP A 103 7.07 -11.93 18.33
C ASP A 103 6.06 -11.02 17.59
N GLY A 104 4.89 -11.59 17.30
CA GLY A 104 3.82 -10.95 16.53
C GLY A 104 3.99 -11.01 15.01
N ALA A 105 5.12 -11.50 14.50
CA ALA A 105 5.36 -11.64 13.06
C ALA A 105 4.79 -12.96 12.51
N VAL A 106 4.31 -12.92 11.27
CA VAL A 106 3.74 -14.05 10.53
C VAL A 106 4.83 -14.73 9.71
N PRO A 107 5.06 -16.04 9.84
CA PRO A 107 5.98 -16.75 8.96
C PRO A 107 5.36 -16.93 7.57
N MET A 108 6.11 -16.58 6.52
CA MET A 108 5.69 -16.69 5.12
C MET A 108 6.79 -17.33 4.27
N LEU A 109 6.40 -18.00 3.19
CA LEU A 109 7.33 -18.46 2.15
C LEU A 109 7.36 -17.41 1.03
N LEU A 110 8.42 -16.61 1.01
CA LEU A 110 8.54 -15.49 0.09
C LEU A 110 9.59 -15.75 -0.99
N GLN A 111 9.41 -15.15 -2.16
CA GLN A 111 10.35 -15.24 -3.27
C GLN A 111 10.68 -13.85 -3.82
N ASP A 112 11.95 -13.46 -3.74
CA ASP A 112 12.45 -12.26 -4.41
C ASP A 112 12.87 -12.54 -5.86
N LYS A 113 12.89 -11.52 -6.72
CA LYS A 113 13.17 -11.65 -8.15
C LYS A 113 14.53 -12.31 -8.39
N GLY A 114 14.51 -13.46 -9.07
CA GLY A 114 15.73 -14.22 -9.38
C GLY A 114 16.31 -15.00 -8.20
N SER A 115 15.73 -14.88 -7.02
CA SER A 115 16.03 -15.70 -5.86
C SER A 115 15.05 -16.89 -5.76
N PRO A 116 15.50 -18.03 -5.25
CA PRO A 116 14.61 -19.11 -4.82
C PRO A 116 13.84 -18.69 -3.56
N ALA A 117 12.66 -19.30 -3.37
CA ALA A 117 11.80 -18.96 -2.26
C ALA A 117 12.37 -19.44 -0.91
N ARG A 118 12.20 -18.64 0.13
CA ARG A 118 12.76 -18.87 1.48
C ARG A 118 11.77 -18.43 2.55
N LEU A 119 11.92 -19.00 3.75
CA LEU A 119 11.13 -18.53 4.88
C LEU A 119 11.56 -17.12 5.29
N ALA A 120 10.56 -16.30 5.56
CA ALA A 120 10.69 -14.99 6.16
C ALA A 120 9.65 -14.84 7.28
N THR A 121 9.88 -13.94 8.23
CA THR A 121 8.83 -13.45 9.11
C THR A 121 8.46 -12.04 8.72
N VAL A 122 7.16 -11.80 8.61
CA VAL A 122 6.56 -10.55 8.15
C VAL A 122 5.83 -9.92 9.32
N LYS A 123 6.15 -8.66 9.62
CA LYS A 123 5.46 -7.89 10.64
C LYS A 123 4.87 -6.65 9.99
N THR A 124 3.67 -6.30 10.40
CA THR A 124 2.92 -5.16 9.86
C THR A 124 2.89 -4.04 10.91
N TYR A 125 3.18 -2.82 10.48
CA TYR A 125 2.96 -1.62 11.26
C TYR A 125 1.46 -1.33 11.33
N ASN A 126 0.99 -0.67 12.39
CA ASN A 126 -0.42 -0.33 12.52
C ASN A 126 -0.59 1.19 12.48
N THR A 127 -1.10 1.71 11.36
CA THR A 127 -1.47 3.14 11.25
C THR A 127 -2.81 3.47 11.92
N ASN A 128 -3.52 2.49 12.50
CA ASN A 128 -4.85 2.64 13.11
C ASN A 128 -5.92 3.19 12.16
N TYR A 129 -5.81 2.93 10.85
CA TYR A 129 -6.72 3.46 9.83
C TYR A 129 -6.78 5.00 9.81
N CYS A 130 -5.70 5.66 10.24
CA CYS A 130 -5.61 7.12 10.23
C CYS A 130 -5.42 7.67 8.81
N LEU A 131 -6.11 8.77 8.51
CA LEU A 131 -5.88 9.57 7.31
C LEU A 131 -4.75 10.58 7.59
N TYR A 132 -3.63 10.46 6.88
CA TYR A 132 -2.51 11.39 6.92
C TYR A 132 -2.64 12.41 5.79
N TYR A 133 -3.65 13.27 5.89
CA TYR A 133 -3.93 14.33 4.93
C TYR A 133 -3.25 15.64 5.34
N ILE A 134 -2.27 16.05 4.55
CA ILE A 134 -1.41 17.21 4.83
C ILE A 134 -2.00 18.45 4.14
N PRO A 135 -2.53 19.44 4.89
CA PRO A 135 -3.24 20.57 4.30
C PRO A 135 -2.27 21.53 3.60
N VAL A 136 -2.65 22.01 2.42
CA VAL A 136 -1.82 22.87 1.56
C VAL A 136 -2.26 24.33 1.61
N ARG A 137 -3.54 24.62 1.90
CA ARG A 137 -4.05 25.98 1.95
C ARG A 137 -3.26 26.92 2.87
N PRO A 138 -2.76 26.51 4.05
CA PRO A 138 -1.89 27.36 4.88
C PRO A 138 -0.64 27.83 4.13
N LEU A 139 -0.03 26.96 3.32
CA LEU A 139 1.14 27.32 2.51
C LEU A 139 0.78 28.36 1.46
N TRP A 140 -0.37 28.20 0.80
CA TRP A 140 -0.90 29.18 -0.15
C TRP A 140 -1.15 30.54 0.49
N GLN A 141 -1.77 30.56 1.66
CA GLN A 141 -2.06 31.77 2.43
C GLN A 141 -0.78 32.51 2.84
N MET A 142 0.23 31.79 3.33
CA MET A 142 1.51 32.38 3.75
C MET A 142 2.28 33.00 2.58
N LYS A 143 2.15 32.46 1.37
CA LYS A 143 2.91 32.88 0.18
C LYS A 143 2.79 34.36 -0.14
N ASN A 144 1.62 34.95 0.08
CA ASN A 144 1.33 36.34 -0.31
C ASN A 144 1.41 37.33 0.87
N VAL A 145 1.77 36.85 2.06
CA VAL A 145 1.86 37.67 3.28
C VAL A 145 3.33 37.94 3.60
N PRO A 146 3.83 39.19 3.43
CA PRO A 146 5.25 39.49 3.61
C PRO A 146 5.81 39.11 4.98
N SER A 147 5.01 39.24 6.04
CA SER A 147 5.40 38.86 7.41
C SER A 147 5.51 37.34 7.62
N LYS A 148 4.95 36.52 6.71
CA LYS A 148 4.97 35.05 6.76
C LYS A 148 5.95 34.43 5.77
N GLN A 149 6.77 35.22 5.09
CA GLN A 149 7.72 34.73 4.08
C GLN A 149 8.68 33.65 4.63
N GLN A 150 9.23 33.84 5.84
CA GLN A 150 10.09 32.82 6.46
C GLN A 150 9.35 31.50 6.76
N HIS A 151 8.05 31.57 7.04
CA HIS A 151 7.20 30.40 7.28
C HIS A 151 6.94 29.66 5.98
N PHE A 152 6.60 30.41 4.94
CA PHE A 152 6.43 29.88 3.59
C PHE A 152 7.71 29.16 3.13
N GLU A 153 8.87 29.78 3.26
CA GLU A 153 10.15 29.20 2.83
C GLU A 153 10.52 27.92 3.59
N LEU A 154 10.32 27.89 4.91
CA LEU A 154 10.57 26.70 5.73
C LEU A 154 9.58 25.56 5.40
N ALA A 155 8.29 25.89 5.30
CA ALA A 155 7.25 24.93 4.95
C ALA A 155 7.45 24.37 3.52
N CYS A 156 7.89 25.19 2.57
CA CYS A 156 8.26 24.71 1.23
C CYS A 156 9.37 23.66 1.27
N SER A 157 10.41 23.83 2.09
CA SER A 157 11.48 22.84 2.24
C SER A 157 10.95 21.52 2.83
N VAL A 158 10.08 21.60 3.83
CA VAL A 158 9.40 20.44 4.42
C VAL A 158 8.53 19.73 3.38
N PHE A 159 7.68 20.47 2.67
CA PHE A 159 6.77 19.90 1.66
C PHE A 159 7.55 19.30 0.50
N ALA A 160 8.64 19.94 0.07
CA ALA A 160 9.54 19.42 -0.95
C ALA A 160 10.17 18.09 -0.52
N TYR A 161 10.58 17.94 0.74
CA TYR A 161 11.09 16.67 1.28
C TYR A 161 10.01 15.57 1.27
N LEU A 162 8.81 15.88 1.78
CA LEU A 162 7.70 14.95 1.83
C LEU A 162 7.24 14.52 0.43
N TYR A 163 7.21 15.44 -0.53
CA TYR A 163 6.84 15.17 -1.91
C TYR A 163 7.94 14.40 -2.67
N GLN A 164 9.20 14.86 -2.62
CA GLN A 164 10.27 14.31 -3.47
C GLN A 164 10.94 13.05 -2.90
N VAL A 165 11.16 13.01 -1.58
CA VAL A 165 11.94 11.94 -0.93
C VAL A 165 11.02 10.91 -0.30
N ILE A 166 10.06 11.35 0.53
CA ILE A 166 9.09 10.43 1.13
C ILE A 166 8.15 9.88 0.04
N GLY A 167 7.80 10.72 -0.94
CA GLY A 167 6.99 10.33 -2.09
C GLY A 167 5.49 10.54 -1.89
N ILE A 168 5.07 11.41 -0.96
CA ILE A 168 3.65 11.65 -0.67
C ILE A 168 2.98 12.32 -1.89
N PRO A 169 1.89 11.74 -2.44
CA PRO A 169 1.14 12.30 -3.56
C PRO A 169 0.64 13.72 -3.29
N TYR A 170 0.67 14.57 -4.31
CA TYR A 170 0.17 15.93 -4.26
C TYR A 170 -1.12 16.08 -5.08
N TYR A 171 -2.14 16.73 -4.53
CA TYR A 171 -3.45 16.86 -5.19
C TYR A 171 -3.39 17.64 -6.52
N GLY A 172 -2.39 18.51 -6.71
CA GLY A 172 -2.15 19.21 -7.98
C GLY A 172 -1.45 18.38 -9.06
N ASP A 173 -1.13 17.10 -8.77
CA ASP A 173 -0.64 16.10 -9.73
C ASP A 173 -1.66 14.97 -9.88
N GLN A 174 -1.43 14.02 -10.79
CA GLN A 174 -2.31 12.86 -11.00
C GLN A 174 -2.28 11.92 -9.78
N SER A 175 -3.12 12.19 -8.79
CA SER A 175 -3.19 11.50 -7.50
C SER A 175 -4.61 10.98 -7.21
N TYR A 176 -4.76 10.22 -6.12
CA TYR A 176 -6.10 9.91 -5.58
C TYR A 176 -6.86 11.20 -5.28
N MET A 177 -6.25 12.11 -4.51
CA MET A 177 -6.88 13.34 -4.08
C MET A 177 -7.30 14.26 -5.22
N SER A 178 -6.52 14.33 -6.32
CA SER A 178 -6.93 15.04 -7.54
C SER A 178 -8.24 14.51 -8.10
N ARG A 179 -8.38 13.18 -8.21
CA ARG A 179 -9.59 12.53 -8.73
C ARG A 179 -10.77 12.70 -7.78
N THR A 180 -10.51 12.74 -6.48
CA THR A 180 -11.52 13.02 -5.45
C THR A 180 -12.08 14.43 -5.65
N TYR A 181 -11.24 15.45 -5.83
CA TYR A 181 -11.71 16.82 -6.11
C TYR A 181 -12.46 16.94 -7.45
N ASP A 182 -12.01 16.27 -8.51
CA ASP A 182 -12.74 16.24 -9.78
C ASP A 182 -14.12 15.58 -9.63
N SER A 183 -14.23 14.54 -8.80
CA SER A 183 -15.51 13.89 -8.50
C SER A 183 -16.43 14.80 -7.69
N LEU A 184 -15.88 15.54 -6.72
CA LEU A 184 -16.63 16.53 -5.94
C LEU A 184 -17.20 17.64 -6.82
N GLU A 185 -16.40 18.20 -7.75
CA GLU A 185 -16.88 19.23 -8.68
C GLU A 185 -18.05 18.71 -9.53
N ASN A 186 -17.94 17.49 -10.05
CA ASN A 186 -19.02 16.88 -10.83
C ASN A 186 -20.30 16.74 -9.99
N TRP A 187 -20.20 16.26 -8.75
CA TRP A 187 -21.35 16.12 -7.85
C TRP A 187 -21.98 17.48 -7.51
N ILE A 188 -21.17 18.49 -7.19
CA ILE A 188 -21.66 19.85 -6.92
C ILE A 188 -22.39 20.42 -8.16
N SER A 189 -21.89 20.11 -9.36
CA SER A 189 -22.51 20.52 -10.62
C SER A 189 -23.83 19.80 -10.89
N GLU A 190 -23.92 18.49 -10.62
CA GLU A 190 -25.15 17.71 -10.78
C GLU A 190 -26.26 18.21 -9.85
N ILE A 191 -25.94 18.43 -8.57
CA ILE A 191 -26.87 19.03 -7.60
C ILE A 191 -27.36 20.37 -8.13
N ALA A 192 -26.46 21.16 -8.74
CA ALA A 192 -26.80 22.47 -9.24
C ALA A 192 -27.84 22.50 -10.36
N GLU A 193 -27.90 21.45 -11.17
CA GLU A 193 -28.82 21.31 -12.28
C GLU A 193 -30.24 20.90 -11.83
N GLU A 194 -30.41 20.38 -10.62
CA GLU A 194 -31.72 19.90 -10.11
C GLU A 194 -32.74 21.02 -9.86
N GLY A 195 -32.28 22.28 -9.75
CA GLY A 195 -33.13 23.47 -9.87
C GLY A 195 -34.13 23.73 -8.73
N ASN A 196 -34.01 23.02 -7.61
CA ASN A 196 -34.92 23.13 -6.45
C ASN A 196 -34.30 23.87 -5.25
N GLU A 197 -33.35 24.77 -5.50
CA GLU A 197 -32.49 25.34 -4.47
C GLU A 197 -32.90 26.75 -4.03
N ASP A 198 -32.66 27.07 -2.77
CA ASP A 198 -32.89 28.42 -2.24
C ASP A 198 -31.68 29.35 -2.45
N ASP A 199 -31.84 30.64 -2.18
CA ASP A 199 -30.78 31.64 -2.36
C ASP A 199 -29.52 31.36 -1.50
N GLY A 200 -29.70 30.69 -0.35
CA GLY A 200 -28.62 30.26 0.55
C GLY A 200 -27.79 29.14 -0.06
N ASP A 201 -28.45 28.11 -0.59
CA ASP A 201 -27.82 26.98 -1.27
C ASP A 201 -27.04 27.43 -2.51
N VAL A 202 -27.61 28.35 -3.30
CA VAL A 202 -26.92 28.98 -4.46
C VAL A 202 -25.66 29.70 -4.01
N THR A 203 -25.73 30.47 -2.91
CA THR A 203 -24.59 31.23 -2.39
C THR A 203 -23.50 30.30 -1.86
N TYR A 204 -23.88 29.23 -1.16
CA TYR A 204 -22.94 28.24 -0.62
C TYR A 204 -22.21 27.50 -1.75
N ARG A 205 -22.94 27.01 -2.76
CA ARG A 205 -22.31 26.36 -3.92
C ARG A 205 -21.35 27.26 -4.67
N LYS A 206 -21.70 28.54 -4.82
CA LYS A 206 -20.78 29.50 -5.43
C LYS A 206 -19.44 29.54 -4.67
N ARG A 207 -19.48 29.54 -3.34
CA ARG A 207 -18.24 29.46 -2.53
C ARG A 207 -17.48 28.16 -2.75
N GLN A 208 -18.17 27.03 -2.93
CA GLN A 208 -17.52 25.76 -3.25
C GLN A 208 -16.81 25.80 -4.61
N PHE A 209 -17.42 26.39 -5.64
CA PHE A 209 -16.77 26.60 -6.93
C PHE A 209 -15.59 27.59 -6.85
N ASP A 210 -15.75 28.69 -6.11
CA ASP A 210 -14.66 29.66 -5.88
C ASP A 210 -13.48 28.98 -5.14
N GLU A 211 -13.76 28.06 -4.21
CA GLU A 211 -12.73 27.27 -3.50
C GLU A 211 -12.06 26.25 -4.44
N LEU A 212 -12.81 25.56 -5.31
CA LEU A 212 -12.29 24.66 -6.35
C LEU A 212 -11.39 25.39 -7.36
N GLU A 213 -11.73 26.62 -7.72
CA GLU A 213 -10.86 27.45 -8.56
C GLU A 213 -9.57 27.81 -7.80
N THR A 214 -9.70 28.28 -6.56
CA THR A 214 -8.56 28.66 -5.72
C THR A 214 -7.59 27.51 -5.49
N LEU A 215 -8.09 26.30 -5.17
CA LEU A 215 -7.24 25.15 -4.92
C LEU A 215 -6.48 24.71 -6.16
N ARG A 216 -7.07 24.86 -7.36
CA ARG A 216 -6.41 24.57 -8.65
C ARG A 216 -5.32 25.57 -8.96
N GLU A 217 -5.60 26.85 -8.77
CA GLU A 217 -4.59 27.92 -8.92
C GLU A 217 -3.41 27.69 -7.98
N ALA A 218 -3.71 27.44 -6.70
CA ALA A 218 -2.69 27.15 -5.69
C ALA A 218 -1.88 25.90 -6.05
N GLY A 219 -2.54 24.84 -6.51
CA GLY A 219 -1.90 23.62 -6.96
C GLY A 219 -0.94 23.86 -8.12
N ALA A 220 -1.36 24.61 -9.13
CA ALA A 220 -0.56 24.95 -10.30
C ALA A 220 0.64 25.85 -9.98
N VAL A 221 0.52 26.73 -8.98
CA VAL A 221 1.60 27.64 -8.55
C VAL A 221 2.59 26.98 -7.60
N LEU A 222 2.12 26.17 -6.64
CA LEU A 222 2.96 25.57 -5.60
C LEU A 222 3.67 24.31 -6.08
N LEU A 223 3.06 23.48 -6.93
CA LEU A 223 3.68 22.23 -7.38
C LEU A 223 5.05 22.43 -8.07
N PRO A 224 5.24 23.43 -8.94
CA PRO A 224 6.57 23.73 -9.49
C PRO A 224 7.61 24.11 -8.43
N GLU A 225 7.20 24.81 -7.36
CA GLU A 225 8.09 25.13 -6.23
C GLU A 225 8.51 23.84 -5.50
N LEU A 226 7.56 22.93 -5.25
CA LEU A 226 7.83 21.64 -4.61
C LEU A 226 8.66 20.69 -5.48
N LYS A 227 8.70 20.88 -6.79
CA LYS A 227 9.52 20.11 -7.75
C LYS A 227 10.95 20.66 -7.88
N LYS A 228 11.26 21.85 -7.34
CA LYS A 228 12.64 22.36 -7.30
C LYS A 228 13.52 21.45 -6.46
N CYS A 229 14.76 21.21 -6.89
CA CYS A 229 15.68 20.32 -6.20
C CYS A 229 15.78 20.68 -4.71
N LEU A 230 15.50 19.71 -3.84
CA LEU A 230 15.59 19.87 -2.40
C LEU A 230 17.04 20.18 -1.97
N ASP A 231 17.24 21.35 -1.36
CA ASP A 231 18.52 21.77 -0.79
C ASP A 231 18.52 21.61 0.73
N ILE A 232 19.11 20.51 1.21
CA ILE A 232 19.22 20.20 2.65
C ILE A 232 20.03 21.27 3.40
N ALA A 233 21.04 21.89 2.76
CA ALA A 233 21.86 22.91 3.42
C ALA A 233 21.09 24.22 3.60
N GLN A 234 20.26 24.58 2.61
CA GLN A 234 19.35 25.70 2.72
C GLN A 234 18.26 25.43 3.77
N TRP A 235 17.70 24.22 3.82
CA TRP A 235 16.72 23.84 4.85
C TRP A 235 17.31 23.93 6.27
N GLU A 236 18.53 23.41 6.48
CA GLU A 236 19.25 23.59 7.74
C GLU A 236 19.43 25.06 8.14
N LYS A 237 19.77 25.91 7.16
CA LYS A 237 19.94 27.34 7.38
C LYS A 237 18.61 27.97 7.81
N GLN A 238 17.52 27.65 7.11
CA GLN A 238 16.18 28.13 7.45
C GLN A 238 15.81 27.74 8.88
N VAL A 239 15.99 26.48 9.31
CA VAL A 239 15.69 26.03 10.68
C VAL A 239 16.48 26.80 11.75
N ARG A 240 17.76 27.13 11.46
CA ARG A 240 18.62 27.89 12.39
C ARG A 240 18.27 29.37 12.47
N GLU A 241 17.95 29.98 11.33
CA GLU A 241 17.65 31.42 11.22
C GLU A 241 16.17 31.74 11.48
N PHE A 242 15.33 30.72 11.64
CA PHE A 242 13.91 30.89 11.91
C PHE A 242 13.69 31.57 13.26
N THR A 243 13.46 32.88 13.20
CA THR A 243 13.11 33.70 14.35
C THR A 243 11.62 33.93 14.36
N SER A 244 10.91 33.37 15.33
CA SER A 244 9.53 33.76 15.58
C SER A 244 9.27 34.06 17.04
N THR A 245 8.43 35.05 17.27
CA THR A 245 7.93 35.49 18.59
C THR A 245 6.63 34.78 18.98
N ASP A 246 6.08 33.95 18.11
CA ASP A 246 4.75 33.33 18.24
C ASP A 246 4.85 31.80 18.41
N THR A 247 3.96 31.23 19.23
CA THR A 247 3.98 29.83 19.70
C THR A 247 3.84 28.85 18.53
N GLN A 248 2.88 29.06 17.62
CA GLN A 248 2.63 28.21 16.44
C GLN A 248 3.87 28.11 15.53
N CYS A 249 4.67 29.16 15.51
CA CYS A 249 5.86 29.24 14.69
C CYS A 249 7.03 28.44 15.31
N GLY A 250 7.08 28.39 16.64
CA GLY A 250 8.04 27.55 17.37
C GLY A 250 7.81 26.06 17.10
N GLU A 251 6.55 25.66 17.00
CA GLU A 251 6.13 24.28 16.72
C GLU A 251 6.49 23.88 15.29
N LEU A 252 6.18 24.72 14.28
CA LEU A 252 6.58 24.46 12.89
C LEU A 252 8.10 24.27 12.75
N ARG A 253 8.88 25.12 13.44
CA ARG A 253 10.35 25.00 13.43
C ARG A 253 10.82 23.68 14.06
N ALA A 254 10.18 23.25 15.14
CA ALA A 254 10.54 22.01 15.83
C ALA A 254 10.28 20.78 14.95
N VAL A 255 9.08 20.69 14.35
CA VAL A 255 8.73 19.59 13.44
C VAL A 255 9.62 19.60 12.20
N ALA A 256 9.93 20.78 11.65
CA ALA A 256 10.85 20.90 10.52
C ALA A 256 12.27 20.42 10.87
N ASP A 257 12.77 20.69 12.09
CA ASP A 257 14.07 20.20 12.55
C ASP A 257 14.09 18.67 12.71
N GLU A 258 13.01 18.07 13.23
CA GLU A 258 12.88 16.63 13.36
C GLU A 258 12.75 15.91 12.02
N LEU A 259 11.98 16.47 11.07
CA LEU A 259 11.92 15.95 9.70
C LEU A 259 13.26 16.08 8.99
N LEU A 260 14.02 17.15 9.26
CA LEU A 260 15.39 17.31 8.74
C LEU A 260 16.35 16.27 9.32
N LYS A 261 16.22 15.92 10.61
CA LYS A 261 16.98 14.79 11.21
C LYS A 261 16.59 13.48 10.55
N LEU A 262 15.29 13.23 10.35
CA LEU A 262 14.81 12.04 9.65
C LEU A 262 15.38 11.96 8.23
N ALA A 263 15.42 13.08 7.50
CA ALA A 263 16.00 13.17 6.16
C ALA A 263 17.51 12.86 6.13
N LYS A 264 18.25 13.19 7.19
CA LYS A 264 19.69 12.88 7.31
C LYS A 264 19.95 11.43 7.69
N ASP A 265 19.14 10.88 8.59
CA ASP A 265 19.23 9.49 9.01
C ASP A 265 18.83 8.54 7.88
N TYR A 266 17.88 8.96 7.04
CA TYR A 266 17.29 8.15 5.97
C TYR A 266 17.17 8.90 4.61
N PRO A 267 18.29 9.28 3.96
CA PRO A 267 18.31 10.24 2.85
C PRO A 267 17.62 9.81 1.55
N ALA A 268 17.35 8.50 1.39
CA ALA A 268 16.70 7.95 0.19
C ALA A 268 15.50 7.06 0.56
N ARG A 269 14.98 7.16 1.78
CA ARG A 269 13.87 6.32 2.25
C ARG A 269 12.52 6.97 1.90
N ALA A 270 11.83 6.38 0.93
CA ALA A 270 10.45 6.67 0.59
C ALA A 270 9.48 5.76 1.36
N ILE A 271 8.25 6.22 1.59
CA ILE A 271 7.21 5.43 2.28
C ILE A 271 6.90 4.13 1.55
N ARG A 272 6.84 4.17 0.22
CA ARG A 272 6.61 3.01 -0.65
C ARG A 272 7.60 1.86 -0.46
N HIS A 273 8.78 2.11 0.11
CA HIS A 273 9.78 1.05 0.34
C HIS A 273 9.38 0.08 1.45
N SER A 274 8.34 0.40 2.22
CA SER A 274 7.76 -0.48 3.23
C SER A 274 6.36 -0.95 2.83
N MET A 275 5.85 -0.53 1.68
CA MET A 275 4.50 -0.85 1.23
C MET A 275 4.59 -2.06 0.32
N HIS A 276 3.97 -3.15 0.76
CA HIS A 276 4.09 -4.47 0.16
C HIS A 276 2.72 -5.11 -0.03
N TYR A 277 1.83 -4.46 -0.78
CA TYR A 277 0.50 -4.99 -1.09
C TYR A 277 0.53 -6.40 -1.66
N GLU A 278 1.60 -6.80 -2.36
CA GLU A 278 1.77 -8.13 -2.94
C GLU A 278 1.88 -9.25 -1.89
N LEU A 279 2.14 -8.91 -0.63
CA LEU A 279 2.19 -9.85 0.49
C LEU A 279 0.82 -10.06 1.15
N ASN A 280 -0.21 -9.31 0.74
CA ASN A 280 -1.56 -9.58 1.19
C ASN A 280 -2.09 -10.87 0.54
N GLU A 281 -2.35 -11.89 1.35
CA GLU A 281 -2.86 -13.19 0.89
C GLU A 281 -4.39 -13.18 0.70
N GLU A 282 -5.10 -12.14 1.18
CA GLU A 282 -6.55 -12.07 1.11
C GLU A 282 -7.03 -11.51 -0.24
N GLU A 283 -7.80 -12.31 -0.97
CA GLU A 283 -8.59 -11.83 -2.10
C GLU A 283 -9.76 -10.99 -1.56
N VAL A 284 -9.58 -9.68 -1.58
CA VAL A 284 -10.62 -8.70 -1.25
C VAL A 284 -11.00 -7.90 -2.49
N ASP A 285 -12.27 -7.53 -2.61
CA ASP A 285 -12.81 -6.85 -3.79
C ASP A 285 -12.29 -5.41 -3.95
N TYR A 286 -12.12 -4.69 -2.84
CA TYR A 286 -11.63 -3.32 -2.81
C TYR A 286 -10.50 -3.17 -1.76
N GLN A 287 -9.42 -2.52 -2.18
CA GLN A 287 -8.19 -2.33 -1.39
C GLN A 287 -7.83 -0.85 -1.36
N ILE A 288 -7.48 -0.36 -0.18
CA ILE A 288 -6.93 0.97 0.02
C ILE A 288 -5.41 0.87 -0.08
N TYR A 289 -4.81 1.57 -1.04
CA TYR A 289 -3.35 1.71 -1.13
C TYR A 289 -2.88 2.89 -0.28
N TRP A 290 -1.58 2.91 0.05
CA TRP A 290 -1.02 3.99 0.87
C TRP A 290 -1.23 5.40 0.29
N GLU A 291 -1.28 5.54 -1.04
CA GLU A 291 -1.52 6.80 -1.75
C GLU A 291 -2.94 7.35 -1.55
N ASN A 292 -3.88 6.52 -1.11
CA ASN A 292 -5.26 6.93 -0.83
C ASN A 292 -5.39 7.63 0.53
N TYR A 293 -4.64 7.18 1.55
CA TYR A 293 -4.75 7.70 2.92
C TYR A 293 -3.56 8.56 3.37
N ILE A 294 -2.48 8.61 2.60
CA ILE A 294 -1.33 9.51 2.83
C ILE A 294 -1.22 10.43 1.62
N SER A 295 -1.63 11.69 1.75
CA SER A 295 -1.64 12.62 0.63
C SER A 295 -1.59 14.07 1.11
N PHE A 296 -1.05 14.96 0.28
CA PHE A 296 -1.40 16.37 0.40
C PHE A 296 -2.84 16.58 -0.07
N TYR A 297 -3.57 17.42 0.63
CA TYR A 297 -4.93 17.84 0.29
C TYR A 297 -5.08 19.34 0.49
N TRP A 298 -6.21 19.91 0.07
CA TRP A 298 -6.42 21.35 0.09
C TRP A 298 -6.50 21.91 1.52
N SER A 299 -7.60 21.67 2.24
CA SER A 299 -7.80 22.19 3.60
C SER A 299 -8.84 21.40 4.39
N GLY A 300 -8.70 21.43 5.72
CA GLY A 300 -9.66 20.90 6.68
C GLY A 300 -10.60 21.97 7.25
N LYS A 301 -10.60 23.17 6.68
CA LYS A 301 -11.42 24.32 7.11
C LYS A 301 -12.01 25.06 5.91
N ASP A 302 -12.32 24.34 4.84
CA ASP A 302 -12.90 24.88 3.62
C ASP A 302 -14.35 24.41 3.41
N THR A 303 -15.01 24.90 2.36
CA THR A 303 -16.40 24.54 2.04
C THR A 303 -16.57 23.16 1.37
N LEU A 304 -15.47 22.47 1.10
CA LEU A 304 -15.40 21.15 0.47
C LEU A 304 -15.12 20.03 1.51
N GLU A 305 -14.55 20.38 2.65
CA GLU A 305 -14.05 19.48 3.70
C GLU A 305 -15.04 18.37 4.07
N THR A 306 -16.28 18.74 4.40
CA THR A 306 -17.30 17.77 4.80
C THR A 306 -17.60 16.78 3.66
N MET A 307 -17.81 17.26 2.43
CA MET A 307 -18.08 16.38 1.28
C MET A 307 -16.87 15.50 0.94
N LEU A 308 -15.66 16.02 1.10
CA LEU A 308 -14.42 15.29 0.88
C LEU A 308 -14.31 14.11 1.87
N TYR A 309 -14.45 14.37 3.17
CA TYR A 309 -14.37 13.32 4.17
C TYR A 309 -15.52 12.32 4.06
N GLU A 310 -16.74 12.75 3.72
CA GLU A 310 -17.85 11.84 3.44
C GLU A 310 -17.53 10.90 2.27
N MET A 311 -17.01 11.43 1.16
CA MET A 311 -16.63 10.63 0.00
C MET A 311 -15.55 9.60 0.35
N VAL A 312 -14.46 10.04 0.99
CA VAL A 312 -13.34 9.17 1.37
C VAL A 312 -13.80 8.10 2.37
N ASN A 313 -14.53 8.48 3.42
CA ASN A 313 -14.98 7.53 4.43
C ASN A 313 -15.94 6.50 3.85
N ASN A 314 -16.85 6.90 2.96
CA ASN A 314 -17.76 5.97 2.30
C ASN A 314 -16.99 4.98 1.42
N GLU A 315 -16.00 5.44 0.67
CA GLU A 315 -15.14 4.56 -0.14
C GLU A 315 -14.34 3.59 0.74
N PHE A 316 -13.80 4.06 1.86
CA PHE A 316 -12.95 3.25 2.73
C PHE A 316 -13.73 2.24 3.56
N GLN A 317 -14.99 2.53 3.91
CA GLN A 317 -15.87 1.59 4.60
C GLN A 317 -16.17 0.33 3.78
N GLU A 318 -16.09 0.42 2.45
CA GLU A 318 -16.28 -0.72 1.54
C GLU A 318 -14.97 -1.53 1.33
N ALA A 319 -13.84 -1.07 1.88
CA ALA A 319 -12.55 -1.75 1.73
C ALA A 319 -12.42 -2.95 2.67
N GLY A 320 -11.97 -4.08 2.10
CA GLY A 320 -11.62 -5.26 2.88
C GLY A 320 -10.20 -5.22 3.44
N TYR A 321 -9.36 -4.31 2.94
CA TYR A 321 -7.94 -4.22 3.30
C TYR A 321 -7.41 -2.79 3.13
N GLN A 322 -6.59 -2.36 4.08
CA GLN A 322 -5.75 -1.18 3.96
C GLN A 322 -4.27 -1.61 3.94
N GLU A 323 -3.54 -1.12 2.93
CA GLU A 323 -2.11 -1.33 2.82
C GLU A 323 -1.37 -0.61 3.95
N GLU A 324 -0.53 -1.35 4.66
CA GLU A 324 0.21 -0.88 5.82
C GLU A 324 1.72 -1.11 5.60
N PRO A 325 2.60 -0.35 6.27
CA PRO A 325 4.02 -0.63 6.22
C PRO A 325 4.37 -2.01 6.77
N ILE A 326 5.25 -2.72 6.07
CA ILE A 326 5.67 -4.08 6.39
C ILE A 326 7.19 -4.13 6.57
N ALA A 327 7.62 -4.82 7.62
CA ALA A 327 9.00 -5.23 7.81
C ALA A 327 9.14 -6.74 7.54
N VAL A 328 10.09 -7.10 6.68
CA VAL A 328 10.39 -8.50 6.32
C VAL A 328 11.75 -8.90 6.86
N GLN A 329 11.79 -9.98 7.63
CA GLN A 329 13.02 -10.61 8.10
C GLN A 329 13.22 -11.93 7.36
N TRP A 330 14.22 -11.99 6.48
CA TRP A 330 14.59 -13.18 5.73
C TRP A 330 15.45 -14.13 6.57
N PHE A 331 15.25 -15.44 6.41
CA PHE A 331 16.05 -16.48 7.10
C PHE A 331 17.05 -17.18 6.17
N ASP A 332 17.53 -16.51 5.13
CA ASP A 332 18.55 -17.02 4.21
C ASP A 332 19.90 -17.26 4.92
N THR A 333 20.24 -16.43 5.89
CA THR A 333 21.42 -16.58 6.77
C THR A 333 21.04 -16.74 8.24
N PRO A 334 21.90 -17.36 9.07
CA PRO A 334 21.75 -17.35 10.53
C PRO A 334 21.77 -15.92 11.08
N GLN A 335 20.95 -15.65 12.09
CA GLN A 335 20.81 -14.35 12.74
C GLN A 335 20.69 -14.56 14.25
N ASP A 336 21.14 -13.58 15.04
CA ASP A 336 21.20 -13.70 16.50
C ASP A 336 19.95 -13.17 17.22
N LYS A 337 19.19 -12.27 16.57
CA LYS A 337 17.98 -11.67 17.14
C LYS A 337 16.91 -11.38 16.07
N PRO A 338 15.62 -11.33 16.46
CA PRO A 338 14.55 -10.81 15.62
C PRO A 338 14.86 -9.37 15.18
N CYS A 339 14.51 -9.03 13.94
CA CYS A 339 14.82 -7.75 13.31
C CYS A 339 13.67 -7.29 12.42
N HIS A 340 12.62 -6.76 13.04
CA HIS A 340 11.55 -6.01 12.37
C HIS A 340 11.68 -4.55 12.83
N ASN A 341 12.26 -3.70 11.98
CA ASN A 341 12.51 -2.31 12.31
C ASN A 341 11.44 -1.39 11.72
N PHE A 342 10.81 -0.58 12.57
CA PHE A 342 9.84 0.46 12.20
C PHE A 342 10.22 1.84 12.73
N GLU A 343 11.51 2.08 13.01
CA GLU A 343 11.96 3.36 13.55
C GLU A 343 11.63 4.52 12.60
N PHE A 344 11.82 4.32 11.29
CA PHE A 344 11.49 5.31 10.27
C PHE A 344 9.99 5.59 10.23
N GLU A 345 9.15 4.55 10.15
CA GLU A 345 7.69 4.66 10.07
C GLU A 345 7.12 5.32 11.33
N THR A 346 7.57 4.87 12.51
CA THR A 346 7.17 5.46 13.80
C THR A 346 7.46 6.95 13.85
N ARG A 347 8.66 7.36 13.43
CA ARG A 347 9.05 8.78 13.42
C ARG A 347 8.28 9.57 12.37
N LEU A 348 8.16 9.04 11.15
CA LEU A 348 7.46 9.71 10.05
C LEU A 348 5.99 9.97 10.40
N PHE A 349 5.24 8.94 10.82
CA PHE A 349 3.81 9.10 11.10
C PHE A 349 3.53 10.02 12.28
N SER A 350 4.37 10.00 13.33
CA SER A 350 4.28 10.97 14.43
C SER A 350 4.49 12.40 13.92
N LEU A 351 5.51 12.62 13.08
CA LEU A 351 5.81 13.95 12.53
C LEU A 351 4.76 14.43 11.54
N LEU A 352 4.10 13.52 10.80
CA LEU A 352 2.99 13.87 9.91
C LEU A 352 1.76 14.33 10.71
N ASP A 353 1.45 13.66 11.82
CA ASP A 353 0.36 14.05 12.71
C ASP A 353 0.63 15.44 13.33
N GLU A 354 1.82 15.64 13.89
CA GLU A 354 2.24 16.94 14.45
C GLU A 354 2.22 18.05 13.39
N LEU A 355 2.78 17.81 12.20
CA LEU A 355 2.77 18.77 11.10
C LEU A 355 1.34 19.15 10.69
N THR A 356 0.45 18.16 10.60
CA THR A 356 -0.94 18.37 10.20
C THR A 356 -1.68 19.21 11.22
N GLY A 357 -1.49 18.95 12.52
CA GLY A 357 -2.04 19.78 13.60
C GLY A 357 -1.60 21.23 13.49
N ILE A 358 -0.29 21.46 13.33
CA ILE A 358 0.29 22.82 13.19
C ILE A 358 -0.27 23.54 11.95
N LEU A 359 -0.34 22.85 10.81
CA LEU A 359 -0.83 23.46 9.58
C LEU A 359 -2.32 23.79 9.67
N ASN A 360 -3.13 22.92 10.28
CA ASN A 360 -4.54 23.20 10.53
C ASN A 360 -4.71 24.44 11.42
N ASP A 361 -3.85 24.64 12.42
CA ASP A 361 -3.87 25.83 13.28
C ASP A 361 -3.46 27.11 12.54
N LEU A 362 -2.59 27.00 11.54
CA LEU A 362 -2.22 28.09 10.63
C LEU A 362 -3.26 28.34 9.53
N ASP A 363 -4.21 27.43 9.36
CA ASP A 363 -5.30 27.56 8.39
C ASP A 363 -6.44 28.42 8.95
N TYR A 364 -6.79 29.48 8.22
CA TYR A 364 -7.89 30.39 8.57
C TYR A 364 -8.84 30.59 7.38
N GLU A 365 -10.11 30.87 7.65
CA GLU A 365 -11.04 31.26 6.61
C GLU A 365 -10.74 32.68 6.11
N ASN A 366 -10.97 32.93 4.82
CA ASN A 366 -10.78 34.24 4.19
C ASN A 366 -11.63 35.31 4.90
N GLY A 367 -11.01 36.08 5.80
CA GLY A 367 -11.68 37.11 6.61
C GLY A 367 -11.18 37.22 8.05
N GLU A 368 -10.48 36.20 8.55
CA GLU A 368 -9.94 36.13 9.92
C GLU A 368 -8.41 36.11 9.93
N ALA A 369 -7.77 37.05 9.23
CA ALA A 369 -6.32 37.19 9.34
C ALA A 369 -5.95 37.65 10.77
N LEU A 370 -5.08 36.86 11.44
CA LEU A 370 -4.43 37.21 12.72
C LEU A 370 -3.59 38.48 12.63
#